data_AF-A0A1F3BVH1-F1
#
_entry.id   AF-A0A1F3BVH1-F1
#
_cell.length_a   1.000
_cell.length_b   1.000
_cell.length_c   1.000
_cell.angle_alpha   90.00
_cell.angle_beta   90.00
_cell.angle_gamma   90.00
#
_symmetry.space_group_name_H-M   'P 1'
#
loop_
_entity.id
_entity.type
_entity.pdbx_description
1 polymer ?
#
loop_
_entity_poly.entity_id
_entity_poly.type
_entity_poly.pdbx_seq_one_letter_code
_entity_poly.pdbx_strand_id
1 'polypeptide(L)'
;MSDEDVEGLDEEFLYHLNRGADFLAKGELESARSALARTRALRPKDPKALGLLGQSLYKLGRLDEAIGVYERLVDETPVEAAARVNLGLAYLKGKRHAQAVRQLEIALDLNPDHKKAMGYLGVAWLEQGKFVDAREWFQRAGSEQMVAKCNDLLALAEAEAVPSDPSSTPEPGPVASPAAPQASEGPGVPARVVAESGGHGLVAFTASRLVPPVGDGTFALVRGLLTVAIRRDVLVREGGLLAVRGAVRLVPEMKRFRGHAIDKPFGEGSCRMLRASGEGALLYRVPGVCLAPVDLAGESGYFREDVVFAFEDAVVFENGRVASQPGRDLNLVHLRGPGRVLLATRGEIAALEVTREAPLRVPVAGLVGWTGTVTPKIGPMVVEGVGEAADGAPGEQAVVELGGDGRVLLDEGAAA
;
A
#
# COMPACT_ATOMS: atom_id res chain seq x y z
N MET A 1 32.28 33.35 7.15
CA MET A 1 33.10 33.09 5.95
C MET A 1 33.10 34.37 5.15
N SER A 2 34.28 34.85 4.78
CA SER A 2 34.40 35.95 3.82
C SER A 2 33.99 35.47 2.43
N ASP A 3 33.71 36.40 1.50
CA ASP A 3 33.42 36.04 0.11
C ASP A 3 34.60 35.28 -0.54
N GLU A 4 35.85 35.59 -0.16
CA GLU A 4 37.06 34.85 -0.57
C GLU A 4 37.07 33.40 -0.03
N ASP A 5 36.58 33.16 1.19
CA ASP A 5 36.48 31.79 1.75
C ASP A 5 35.46 30.93 0.99
N VAL A 6 34.37 31.55 0.51
CA VAL A 6 33.32 30.85 -0.25
C VAL A 6 33.80 30.53 -1.66
N GLU A 7 34.47 31.49 -2.32
CA GLU A 7 35.03 31.33 -3.66
C GLU A 7 36.10 30.23 -3.70
N GLY A 8 36.95 30.13 -2.66
CA GLY A 8 37.94 29.06 -2.54
C GLY A 8 37.35 27.65 -2.38
N LEU A 9 36.24 27.49 -1.63
CA LEU A 9 35.56 26.20 -1.50
C LEU A 9 34.87 25.77 -2.80
N ASP A 10 34.39 26.73 -3.59
CA ASP A 10 33.75 26.49 -4.87
C ASP A 10 34.76 26.02 -5.93
N GLU A 11 35.94 26.64 -5.96
CA GLU A 11 37.06 26.18 -6.80
C GLU A 11 37.56 24.79 -6.37
N GLU A 12 37.72 24.53 -5.06
CA GLU A 12 38.14 23.22 -4.55
C GLU A 12 37.12 22.13 -4.92
N PHE A 13 35.82 22.43 -4.82
CA PHE A 13 34.75 21.51 -5.21
C PHE A 13 34.83 21.17 -6.70
N LEU A 14 34.90 22.18 -7.57
CA LEU A 14 34.97 21.98 -9.02
C LEU A 14 36.24 21.22 -9.44
N TYR A 15 37.38 21.53 -8.82
CA TYR A 15 38.64 20.83 -9.04
C TYR A 15 38.49 19.32 -8.77
N HIS A 16 37.95 18.95 -7.61
CA HIS A 16 37.76 17.55 -7.24
C HIS A 16 36.68 16.85 -8.07
N LEU A 17 35.61 17.57 -8.45
CA LEU A 17 34.55 17.03 -9.31
C LEU A 17 35.08 16.69 -10.70
N ASN A 18 35.85 17.59 -11.30
CA ASN A 18 36.44 17.40 -12.63
C ASN A 18 37.49 16.28 -12.62
N ARG A 19 38.40 16.26 -11.62
CA ARG A 19 39.35 15.13 -11.48
C ARG A 19 38.65 13.80 -11.30
N GLY A 20 37.59 13.76 -10.49
CA GLY A 20 36.78 12.56 -10.29
C GLY A 20 36.17 12.03 -11.58
N ALA A 21 35.63 12.93 -12.41
CA ALA A 21 35.09 12.60 -13.73
C ALA A 21 36.18 12.10 -14.69
N ASP A 22 37.34 12.75 -14.73
CA ASP A 22 38.48 12.34 -15.58
C ASP A 22 39.00 10.95 -15.21
N PHE A 23 39.15 10.68 -13.90
CA PHE A 23 39.55 9.37 -13.42
C PHE A 23 38.52 8.29 -13.78
N LEU A 24 37.21 8.58 -13.70
CA LEU A 24 36.15 7.67 -14.15
C LEU A 24 36.24 7.37 -15.65
N ALA A 25 36.57 8.37 -16.47
CA ALA A 25 36.74 8.21 -17.91
C ALA A 25 37.96 7.34 -18.26
N LYS A 26 39.05 7.46 -17.47
CA LYS A 26 40.27 6.64 -17.62
C LYS A 26 40.15 5.24 -16.99
N GLY A 27 39.10 4.97 -16.21
CA GLY A 27 38.94 3.71 -15.50
C GLY A 27 39.77 3.60 -14.21
N GLU A 28 40.38 4.70 -13.74
CA GLU A 28 41.14 4.78 -12.50
C GLU A 28 40.20 4.90 -11.29
N LEU A 29 39.47 3.82 -11.01
CA LEU A 29 38.28 3.87 -10.15
C LEU A 29 38.56 4.29 -8.69
N GLU A 30 39.69 3.88 -8.11
CA GLU A 30 40.04 4.28 -6.73
C GLU A 30 40.46 5.75 -6.64
N SER A 31 41.20 6.25 -7.64
CA SER A 31 41.52 7.68 -7.76
C SER A 31 40.26 8.51 -7.90
N ALA A 32 39.28 8.05 -8.70
CA ALA A 32 37.98 8.68 -8.82
C ALA A 32 37.22 8.72 -7.49
N ARG A 33 37.16 7.59 -6.77
CA ARG A 33 36.50 7.49 -5.46
C ARG A 33 37.10 8.49 -4.48
N SER A 34 38.43 8.58 -4.43
CA SER A 34 39.15 9.47 -3.53
C SER A 34 38.85 10.95 -3.83
N ALA A 35 38.92 11.35 -5.11
CA ALA A 35 38.59 12.71 -5.54
C ALA A 35 37.11 13.06 -5.25
N LEU A 36 36.18 12.15 -5.54
CA LEU A 36 34.73 12.35 -5.33
C LEU A 36 34.31 12.22 -3.85
N ALA A 37 35.14 11.64 -2.99
CA ALA A 37 34.90 11.69 -1.54
C ALA A 37 35.12 13.10 -0.99
N ARG A 38 36.05 13.88 -1.58
CA ARG A 38 36.28 15.29 -1.23
C ARG A 38 35.10 16.18 -1.65
N THR A 39 34.52 15.95 -2.83
CA THR A 39 33.33 16.71 -3.26
C THR A 39 32.15 16.51 -2.32
N ARG A 40 31.96 15.30 -1.78
CA ARG A 40 30.92 15.03 -0.77
C ARG A 40 31.16 15.75 0.57
N ALA A 41 32.41 16.00 0.95
CA ALA A 41 32.72 16.76 2.16
C ALA A 41 32.40 18.26 2.00
N LEU A 42 32.62 18.80 0.79
CA LEU A 42 32.38 20.21 0.46
C LEU A 42 30.89 20.48 0.19
N ARG A 43 30.24 19.64 -0.62
CA ARG A 43 28.82 19.75 -0.97
C ARG A 43 28.14 18.38 -0.89
N PRO A 44 27.61 18.00 0.29
CA PRO A 44 27.11 16.64 0.53
C PRO A 44 25.86 16.26 -0.26
N LYS A 45 25.15 17.25 -0.81
CA LYS A 45 23.87 17.11 -1.51
C LYS A 45 23.95 17.36 -3.01
N ASP A 46 25.12 17.67 -3.55
CA ASP A 46 25.26 17.97 -4.98
C ASP A 46 24.95 16.71 -5.83
N PRO A 47 23.91 16.72 -6.68
CA PRO A 47 23.48 15.52 -7.40
C PRO A 47 24.54 15.00 -8.38
N LYS A 48 25.32 15.89 -9.00
CA LYS A 48 26.37 15.51 -9.95
C LYS A 48 27.51 14.80 -9.23
N ALA A 49 27.95 15.32 -8.09
CA ALA A 49 28.95 14.69 -7.23
C ALA A 49 28.48 13.31 -6.73
N LEU A 50 27.24 13.22 -6.22
CA LEU A 50 26.64 11.97 -5.75
C LEU A 50 26.53 10.94 -6.88
N GLY A 51 26.09 11.34 -8.07
CA GLY A 51 25.99 10.46 -9.23
C GLY A 51 27.33 9.88 -9.68
N LEU A 52 28.38 10.71 -9.75
CA LEU A 52 29.73 10.25 -10.10
C LEU A 52 30.33 9.36 -9.00
N LEU A 53 30.15 9.71 -7.72
CA LEU A 53 30.65 8.89 -6.61
C LEU A 53 29.99 7.51 -6.58
N GLY A 54 28.66 7.47 -6.74
CA GLY A 54 27.91 6.22 -6.84
C GLY A 54 28.40 5.36 -8.02
N GLN A 55 28.68 5.99 -9.17
CA GLN A 55 29.20 5.30 -10.35
C GLN A 55 30.59 4.70 -10.11
N SER A 56 31.49 5.43 -9.46
CA SER A 56 32.82 4.94 -9.08
C SER A 56 32.71 3.72 -8.16
N LEU A 57 31.91 3.80 -7.10
CA LEU A 57 31.70 2.72 -6.15
C LEU A 57 31.05 1.48 -6.81
N TYR A 58 30.06 1.68 -7.68
CA TYR A 58 29.40 0.62 -8.43
C TYR A 58 30.39 -0.14 -9.33
N LYS A 59 31.27 0.59 -10.04
CA LYS A 59 32.30 0.00 -10.89
C LYS A 59 33.36 -0.74 -10.06
N LEU A 60 33.72 -0.25 -8.88
CA LEU A 60 34.63 -0.92 -7.93
C LEU A 60 34.04 -2.21 -7.31
N GLY A 61 32.73 -2.45 -7.47
CA GLY A 61 32.06 -3.57 -6.81
C GLY A 61 31.75 -3.32 -5.33
N ARG A 62 31.92 -2.07 -4.85
CA ARG A 62 31.53 -1.65 -3.50
C ARG A 62 30.04 -1.33 -3.48
N LEU A 63 29.23 -2.37 -3.68
CA LEU A 63 27.81 -2.23 -4.03
C LEU A 63 26.98 -1.59 -2.92
N ASP A 64 27.22 -1.97 -1.66
CA ASP A 64 26.44 -1.43 -0.53
C ASP A 64 26.68 0.07 -0.34
N GLU A 65 27.91 0.52 -0.55
CA GLU A 65 28.24 1.95 -0.50
C GLU A 65 27.70 2.70 -1.72
N ALA A 66 27.73 2.07 -2.91
CA ALA A 66 27.11 2.64 -4.10
C ALA A 66 25.60 2.83 -3.91
N ILE A 67 24.92 1.83 -3.34
CA ILE A 67 23.50 1.88 -2.99
C ILE A 67 23.24 3.06 -2.04
N GLY A 68 23.97 3.19 -0.93
CA GLY A 68 23.76 4.29 0.01
C GLY A 68 24.09 5.69 -0.54
N VAL A 69 24.92 5.79 -1.57
CA VAL A 69 25.14 7.05 -2.31
C VAL A 69 24.00 7.33 -3.29
N TYR A 70 23.53 6.31 -4.00
CA TYR A 70 22.42 6.45 -4.94
C TYR A 70 21.06 6.64 -4.27
N GLU A 71 20.84 6.10 -3.07
CA GLU A 71 19.65 6.39 -2.25
C GLU A 71 19.57 7.89 -1.93
N ARG A 72 20.70 8.49 -1.49
CA ARG A 72 20.77 9.94 -1.26
C ARG A 72 20.60 10.76 -2.54
N LEU A 73 21.17 10.31 -3.65
CA LEU A 73 20.96 10.97 -4.94
C LEU A 73 19.48 11.03 -5.29
N VAL A 74 18.77 9.91 -5.09
CA VAL A 74 17.33 9.81 -5.31
C VAL A 74 16.52 10.70 -4.35
N ASP A 75 16.96 10.85 -3.11
CA ASP A 75 16.31 11.75 -2.14
C ASP A 75 16.45 13.23 -2.55
N GLU A 76 17.61 13.61 -3.10
CA GLU A 76 17.86 14.99 -3.57
C GLU A 76 17.28 15.26 -4.97
N THR A 77 17.10 14.22 -5.81
CA THR A 77 16.47 14.31 -7.14
C THR A 77 15.25 13.38 -7.30
N PRO A 78 14.15 13.62 -6.55
CA PRO A 78 13.04 12.66 -6.45
C PRO A 78 12.29 12.39 -7.76
N VAL A 79 12.37 13.33 -8.72
CA VAL A 79 11.71 13.27 -10.04
C VAL A 79 12.65 12.88 -11.18
N GLU A 80 13.91 12.55 -10.90
CA GLU A 80 14.88 12.18 -11.93
C GLU A 80 14.90 10.66 -12.18
N ALA A 81 14.38 10.23 -13.33
CA ALA A 81 14.36 8.82 -13.71
C ALA A 81 15.77 8.18 -13.75
N ALA A 82 16.79 8.93 -14.21
CA ALA A 82 18.15 8.42 -14.34
C ALA A 82 18.77 8.05 -12.98
N ALA A 83 18.49 8.82 -11.92
CA ALA A 83 18.93 8.50 -10.56
C ALA A 83 18.33 7.18 -10.06
N ARG A 84 17.03 6.99 -10.29
CA ARG A 84 16.30 5.75 -9.98
C ARG A 84 16.85 4.55 -10.75
N VAL A 85 17.19 4.72 -12.03
CA VAL A 85 17.83 3.67 -12.85
C VAL A 85 19.18 3.26 -12.29
N ASN A 86 20.02 4.22 -11.91
CA ASN A 86 21.34 3.92 -11.34
C ASN A 86 21.23 3.15 -10.01
N LEU A 87 20.28 3.53 -9.15
CA LEU A 87 20.01 2.80 -7.91
C LEU A 87 19.48 1.38 -8.20
N GLY A 88 18.54 1.25 -9.14
CA GLY A 88 18.02 -0.06 -9.57
C GLY A 88 19.10 -0.98 -10.11
N LEU A 89 20.02 -0.44 -10.92
CA LEU A 89 21.17 -1.16 -11.43
C LEU A 89 22.14 -1.61 -10.33
N ALA A 90 22.39 -0.76 -9.34
CA ALA A 90 23.20 -1.11 -8.16
C ALA A 90 22.58 -2.26 -7.37
N TYR A 91 21.25 -2.24 -7.17
CA TYR A 91 20.53 -3.35 -6.56
C TYR A 91 20.58 -4.65 -7.38
N LEU A 92 20.49 -4.59 -8.72
CA LEU A 92 20.62 -5.79 -9.56
C LEU A 92 21.98 -6.45 -9.39
N LYS A 93 23.05 -5.67 -9.51
CA LYS A 93 24.42 -6.19 -9.34
C LYS A 93 24.63 -6.77 -7.93
N GLY A 94 23.93 -6.22 -6.94
CA GLY A 94 23.92 -6.73 -5.56
C GLY A 94 22.97 -7.91 -5.31
N LYS A 95 22.36 -8.49 -6.35
CA LYS A 95 21.35 -9.55 -6.27
C LYS A 95 20.12 -9.21 -5.42
N ARG A 96 19.84 -7.91 -5.27
CA ARG A 96 18.67 -7.39 -4.54
C ARG A 96 17.52 -7.14 -5.51
N HIS A 97 17.09 -8.18 -6.23
CA HIS A 97 16.21 -8.08 -7.39
C HIS A 97 14.88 -7.37 -7.09
N ALA A 98 14.26 -7.64 -5.93
CA ALA A 98 13.01 -6.97 -5.54
C ALA A 98 13.16 -5.46 -5.30
N GLN A 99 14.32 -5.01 -4.79
CA GLN A 99 14.61 -3.58 -4.63
C GLN A 99 14.89 -2.92 -5.98
N ALA A 100 15.56 -3.65 -6.88
CA ALA A 100 15.81 -3.18 -8.23
C ALA A 100 14.53 -2.97 -9.03
N VAL A 101 13.63 -3.96 -9.05
CA VAL A 101 12.30 -3.88 -9.68
C VAL A 101 11.60 -2.60 -9.25
N ARG A 102 11.52 -2.37 -7.94
CA ARG A 102 10.91 -1.17 -7.38
C ARG A 102 11.53 0.12 -7.96
N GLN A 103 12.84 0.30 -7.93
CA GLN A 103 13.42 1.56 -8.40
C GLN A 103 13.27 1.75 -9.91
N LEU A 104 13.32 0.66 -10.68
CA LEU A 104 13.16 0.67 -12.13
C LEU A 104 11.71 0.96 -12.56
N GLU A 105 10.72 0.48 -11.82
CA GLU A 105 9.31 0.85 -12.03
C GLU A 105 9.08 2.35 -11.81
N ILE A 106 9.59 2.93 -10.71
CA ILE A 106 9.49 4.38 -10.48
C ILE A 106 10.17 5.15 -11.61
N ALA A 107 11.33 4.67 -12.09
CA ALA A 107 12.02 5.30 -13.21
C ALA A 107 11.15 5.33 -14.48
N LEU A 108 10.36 4.28 -14.72
CA LEU A 108 9.43 4.19 -15.83
C LEU A 108 8.14 4.99 -15.60
N ASP A 109 7.70 5.16 -14.35
CA ASP A 109 6.61 6.09 -14.03
C ASP A 109 7.01 7.55 -14.33
N LEU A 110 8.27 7.90 -14.03
CA LEU A 110 8.82 9.23 -14.31
C LEU A 110 9.16 9.44 -15.79
N ASN A 111 9.62 8.39 -16.47
CA ASN A 111 9.92 8.41 -17.90
C ASN A 111 9.53 7.07 -18.56
N PRO A 112 8.30 6.98 -19.10
CA PRO A 112 7.77 5.76 -19.68
C PRO A 112 8.57 5.21 -20.85
N ASP A 113 9.34 6.04 -21.56
CA ASP A 113 10.11 5.65 -22.76
C ASP A 113 11.58 5.29 -22.44
N HIS A 114 11.94 5.18 -21.16
CA HIS A 114 13.34 4.95 -20.75
C HIS A 114 13.80 3.50 -21.03
N LYS A 115 14.24 3.22 -22.27
CA LYS A 115 14.62 1.87 -22.75
C LYS A 115 15.59 1.11 -21.84
N LYS A 116 16.60 1.78 -21.26
CA LYS A 116 17.53 1.12 -20.32
C LYS A 116 16.82 0.63 -19.05
N ALA A 117 15.82 1.37 -18.56
CA ALA A 117 15.08 1.01 -17.36
C ALA A 117 14.21 -0.22 -17.63
N MET A 118 13.54 -0.26 -18.79
CA MET A 118 12.82 -1.44 -19.27
C MET A 118 13.74 -2.67 -19.39
N GLY A 119 14.91 -2.50 -20.01
CA GLY A 119 15.89 -3.58 -20.16
C GLY A 119 16.37 -4.11 -18.82
N TYR A 120 16.71 -3.23 -17.87
CA TYR A 120 17.09 -3.65 -16.52
C TYR A 120 15.93 -4.28 -15.74
N LEU A 121 14.70 -3.83 -15.95
CA LEU A 121 13.52 -4.43 -15.34
C LEU A 121 13.30 -5.85 -15.88
N GLY A 122 13.49 -6.06 -17.19
CA GLY A 122 13.53 -7.38 -17.81
C GLY A 122 14.60 -8.29 -17.19
N VAL A 123 15.82 -7.78 -16.97
CA VAL A 123 16.89 -8.53 -16.28
C VAL A 123 16.48 -8.88 -14.85
N ALA A 124 15.88 -7.93 -14.11
CA ALA A 124 15.44 -8.15 -12.74
C ALA A 124 14.41 -9.27 -12.63
N TRP A 125 13.48 -9.36 -13.57
CA TRP A 125 12.50 -10.45 -13.62
C TRP A 125 13.10 -11.77 -14.09
N LEU A 126 14.03 -11.73 -15.05
CA LEU A 126 14.75 -12.90 -15.55
C LEU A 126 15.54 -13.59 -14.42
N GLU A 127 16.26 -12.82 -13.60
CA GLU A 127 17.03 -13.33 -12.46
C GLU A 127 16.15 -13.88 -11.33
N GLN A 128 14.87 -13.50 -11.30
CA GLN A 128 13.86 -14.07 -10.38
C GLN A 128 13.14 -15.30 -10.94
N GLY A 129 13.50 -15.76 -12.16
CA GLY A 129 12.84 -16.89 -12.83
C GLY A 129 11.48 -16.56 -13.43
N LYS A 130 11.07 -15.27 -13.45
CA LYS A 130 9.80 -14.83 -14.02
C LYS A 130 9.95 -14.50 -15.50
N PHE A 131 10.05 -15.55 -16.31
CA PHE A 131 10.41 -15.44 -17.72
C PHE A 131 9.34 -14.74 -18.59
N VAL A 132 8.06 -14.85 -18.23
CA VAL A 132 6.97 -14.15 -18.94
C VAL A 132 7.09 -12.64 -18.77
N ASP A 133 7.19 -12.16 -17.52
CA ASP A 133 7.34 -10.75 -17.21
C ASP A 133 8.64 -10.18 -17.83
N ALA A 134 9.74 -10.94 -17.72
CA ALA A 134 11.02 -10.56 -18.30
C ALA A 134 10.92 -10.34 -19.82
N ARG A 135 10.25 -11.27 -20.53
CA ARG A 135 10.05 -11.21 -21.98
C ARG A 135 9.30 -9.95 -22.39
N GLU A 136 8.22 -9.60 -21.71
CA GLU A 136 7.43 -8.39 -22.03
C GLU A 136 8.27 -7.12 -21.90
N TRP A 137 9.05 -7.00 -20.82
CA TRP A 137 9.92 -5.85 -20.62
C TRP A 137 11.07 -5.78 -21.62
N PHE A 138 11.64 -6.93 -22.02
CA PHE A 138 12.64 -6.96 -23.09
C PHE A 138 12.07 -6.60 -24.46
N GLN A 139 10.82 -6.98 -24.74
CA GLN A 139 10.14 -6.59 -25.96
C GLN A 139 9.93 -5.06 -26.00
N ARG A 140 9.45 -4.46 -24.91
CA ARG A 140 9.30 -3.00 -24.80
C ARG A 140 10.65 -2.27 -24.89
N ALA A 141 11.71 -2.87 -24.36
CA ALA A 141 13.07 -2.35 -24.47
C ALA A 141 13.66 -2.46 -25.91
N GLY A 142 13.03 -3.25 -26.80
CA GLY A 142 13.52 -3.54 -28.14
C GLY A 142 14.69 -4.53 -28.17
N SER A 143 14.80 -5.42 -27.18
CA SER A 143 15.89 -6.39 -27.07
C SER A 143 15.46 -7.79 -27.53
N GLU A 144 15.48 -8.01 -28.85
CA GLU A 144 15.05 -9.28 -29.47
C GLU A 144 15.86 -10.49 -28.96
N GLN A 145 17.16 -10.33 -28.76
CA GLN A 145 18.03 -11.39 -28.21
C GLN A 145 17.57 -11.87 -26.84
N MET A 146 17.15 -10.93 -25.97
CA MET A 146 16.71 -11.27 -24.62
C MET A 146 15.28 -11.85 -24.61
N VAL A 147 14.43 -11.44 -25.56
CA VAL A 147 13.12 -12.06 -25.80
C VAL A 147 13.30 -13.53 -26.22
N ALA A 148 14.20 -13.81 -27.16
CA ALA A 148 14.51 -15.18 -27.59
C ALA A 148 14.99 -16.04 -26.40
N LYS A 149 15.93 -15.52 -25.60
CA LYS A 149 16.40 -16.19 -24.39
C LYS A 149 15.28 -16.53 -23.40
N CYS A 150 14.30 -15.63 -23.22
CA CYS A 150 13.17 -15.90 -22.33
C CYS A 150 12.25 -17.00 -22.89
N ASN A 151 12.05 -17.05 -24.21
CA ASN A 151 11.26 -18.11 -24.84
C ASN A 151 11.93 -19.48 -24.68
N ASP A 152 13.26 -19.56 -24.85
CA ASP A 152 14.01 -20.81 -24.65
C ASP A 152 13.86 -21.31 -23.20
N LEU A 153 13.97 -20.41 -22.22
CA LEU A 153 13.81 -20.75 -20.80
C LEU A 153 12.38 -21.17 -20.44
N LEU A 154 11.37 -20.56 -21.06
CA LEU A 154 9.97 -20.97 -20.91
C LEU A 154 9.73 -22.37 -21.49
N ALA A 155 10.25 -22.67 -22.67
CA ALA A 155 10.10 -23.98 -23.31
C ALA A 155 10.76 -25.10 -22.48
N LEU A 156 11.91 -24.82 -21.87
CA LEU A 156 12.57 -25.75 -20.94
C LEU A 156 11.71 -26.00 -19.69
N ALA A 157 11.14 -24.95 -19.10
CA ALA A 157 10.28 -25.07 -17.92
C ALA A 157 8.97 -25.83 -18.21
N GLU A 158 8.39 -25.65 -19.41
CA GLU A 158 7.20 -26.40 -19.85
C GLU A 158 7.51 -27.88 -20.08
N ALA A 159 8.66 -28.20 -20.67
CA ALA A 159 9.10 -29.59 -20.87
C ALA A 159 9.32 -30.34 -19.55
N GLU A 160 9.75 -29.65 -18.50
CA GLU A 160 9.89 -30.21 -17.14
C GLU A 160 8.53 -30.39 -16.42
N ALA A 161 7.50 -29.63 -16.81
CA ALA A 161 6.20 -29.61 -16.15
C ALA A 161 5.21 -30.68 -16.65
N VAL A 162 5.48 -31.36 -17.76
CA VAL A 162 4.62 -32.42 -18.29
C VAL A 162 4.77 -33.70 -17.44
N PRO A 163 3.73 -34.16 -16.71
CA PRO A 163 3.81 -35.41 -15.97
C PRO A 163 3.79 -36.60 -16.93
N SER A 164 4.78 -37.49 -16.80
CA SER A 164 4.79 -38.79 -17.46
C SER A 164 3.88 -39.79 -16.73
N ASP A 165 2.56 -39.77 -16.99
CA ASP A 165 1.69 -40.99 -16.99
C ASP A 165 0.21 -40.71 -17.37
N PRO A 166 -0.38 -41.43 -18.37
CA PRO A 166 -1.80 -41.35 -18.70
C PRO A 166 -2.54 -42.62 -18.26
N SER A 167 -3.07 -42.65 -17.03
CA SER A 167 -4.04 -43.69 -16.62
C SER A 167 -4.77 -43.31 -15.34
N SER A 168 -5.95 -42.69 -15.47
CA SER A 168 -7.05 -42.91 -14.52
C SER A 168 -8.36 -42.31 -15.06
N THR A 169 -9.26 -43.19 -15.50
CA THR A 169 -10.69 -42.89 -15.67
C THR A 169 -11.39 -43.00 -14.31
N PRO A 170 -12.31 -42.10 -13.92
CA PRO A 170 -13.12 -42.26 -12.72
C PRO A 170 -14.46 -42.95 -13.03
N GLU A 171 -14.82 -43.98 -12.24
CA GLU A 171 -16.18 -44.53 -12.19
C GLU A 171 -17.07 -43.75 -11.21
N PRO A 172 -18.40 -43.63 -11.45
CA PRO A 172 -19.32 -42.95 -10.54
C PRO A 172 -20.00 -43.93 -9.57
N GLY A 173 -19.96 -43.60 -8.26
CA GLY A 173 -20.73 -44.29 -7.22
C GLY A 173 -22.16 -43.76 -7.05
N PRO A 174 -23.11 -44.56 -6.53
CA PRO A 174 -24.54 -44.26 -6.58
C PRO A 174 -25.04 -43.36 -5.43
N VAL A 175 -26.13 -42.68 -5.73
CA VAL A 175 -26.88 -41.71 -4.92
C VAL A 175 -27.71 -42.40 -3.84
N ALA A 176 -27.78 -41.82 -2.62
CA ALA A 176 -28.75 -42.21 -1.61
C ALA A 176 -29.33 -41.01 -0.82
N SER A 177 -30.64 -41.14 -0.54
CA SER A 177 -31.50 -40.42 0.42
C SER A 177 -32.30 -39.22 -0.12
N PRO A 178 -33.58 -39.03 0.32
CA PRO A 178 -33.85 -38.49 1.65
C PRO A 178 -35.07 -39.07 2.42
N ALA A 179 -35.04 -38.95 3.74
CA ALA A 179 -36.21 -38.98 4.63
C ALA A 179 -36.15 -37.79 5.61
N ALA A 180 -37.31 -37.15 5.83
CA ALA A 180 -37.50 -35.91 6.60
C ALA A 180 -37.54 -36.12 8.14
N PRO A 181 -37.40 -35.06 8.97
CA PRO A 181 -37.73 -35.13 10.39
C PRO A 181 -38.95 -34.27 10.78
N GLN A 182 -39.76 -34.82 11.70
CA GLN A 182 -40.82 -34.12 12.44
C GLN A 182 -40.35 -33.70 13.84
N ALA A 183 -40.99 -32.66 14.36
CA ALA A 183 -40.75 -31.96 15.63
C ALA A 183 -41.31 -32.69 16.87
N SER A 184 -40.81 -32.32 18.05
CA SER A 184 -41.59 -32.38 19.31
C SER A 184 -41.05 -31.38 20.35
N GLU A 185 -41.97 -30.65 20.98
CA GLU A 185 -41.78 -29.72 22.10
C GLU A 185 -41.98 -30.41 23.47
N GLY A 186 -41.45 -29.81 24.54
CA GLY A 186 -41.83 -30.08 25.94
C GLY A 186 -41.43 -28.93 26.90
N PRO A 187 -42.12 -28.72 28.05
CA PRO A 187 -42.38 -27.37 28.61
C PRO A 187 -41.83 -27.06 30.03
N GLY A 188 -41.63 -25.75 30.31
CA GLY A 188 -41.75 -25.03 31.62
C GLY A 188 -40.67 -25.27 32.72
N VAL A 189 -40.21 -24.33 33.58
CA VAL A 189 -40.69 -23.02 34.12
C VAL A 189 -39.48 -22.21 34.72
N PRO A 190 -39.58 -21.03 35.39
CA PRO A 190 -39.04 -19.74 34.91
C PRO A 190 -37.98 -19.04 35.82
N ALA A 191 -37.36 -17.97 35.32
CA ALA A 191 -36.81 -16.90 36.17
C ALA A 191 -37.11 -15.51 35.56
N ARG A 192 -37.64 -14.63 36.40
CA ARG A 192 -38.31 -13.35 36.11
C ARG A 192 -37.45 -12.31 35.37
N VAL A 193 -38.04 -11.70 34.33
CA VAL A 193 -37.66 -10.37 33.81
C VAL A 193 -38.88 -9.44 33.99
N VAL A 194 -38.60 -8.22 34.45
CA VAL A 194 -39.58 -7.16 34.70
C VAL A 194 -40.20 -6.70 33.38
N ALA A 195 -41.51 -6.47 33.40
CA ALA A 195 -42.37 -6.30 32.24
C ALA A 195 -42.30 -4.90 31.60
N GLU A 196 -42.32 -4.88 30.27
CA GLU A 196 -43.15 -3.95 29.51
C GLU A 196 -43.99 -4.75 28.48
N SER A 197 -45.28 -4.76 28.79
CA SER A 197 -46.50 -5.04 28.03
C SER A 197 -46.41 -5.38 26.53
N GLY A 198 -46.71 -6.64 26.21
CA GLY A 198 -47.03 -7.13 24.85
C GLY A 198 -46.03 -8.15 24.33
N GLY A 199 -45.96 -9.34 24.95
CA GLY A 199 -45.09 -10.41 24.48
C GLY A 199 -45.44 -10.83 23.05
N HIS A 200 -44.59 -10.51 22.09
CA HIS A 200 -44.62 -11.14 20.77
C HIS A 200 -44.39 -12.64 20.95
N GLY A 201 -45.25 -13.50 20.38
CA GLY A 201 -44.94 -14.94 20.30
C GLY A 201 -43.60 -15.16 19.61
N LEU A 202 -42.90 -16.27 19.89
CA LEU A 202 -41.52 -16.50 19.42
C LEU A 202 -41.34 -16.23 17.91
N VAL A 203 -42.33 -16.63 17.09
CA VAL A 203 -42.35 -16.37 15.64
C VAL A 203 -42.42 -14.88 15.31
N ALA A 204 -43.28 -14.11 15.99
CA ALA A 204 -43.37 -12.67 15.80
C ALA A 204 -42.11 -11.95 16.32
N PHE A 205 -41.55 -12.43 17.43
CA PHE A 205 -40.28 -11.94 17.96
C PHE A 205 -39.15 -12.14 16.94
N THR A 206 -38.96 -13.37 16.44
CA THR A 206 -37.92 -13.66 15.45
C THR A 206 -38.16 -12.91 14.14
N ALA A 207 -39.39 -12.89 13.62
CA ALA A 207 -39.75 -12.15 12.41
C ALA A 207 -39.44 -10.65 12.52
N SER A 208 -39.76 -10.02 13.66
CA SER A 208 -39.48 -8.60 13.89
C SER A 208 -37.99 -8.27 13.97
N ARG A 209 -37.15 -9.28 14.21
CA ARG A 209 -35.69 -9.20 14.37
C ARG A 209 -34.93 -9.76 13.16
N LEU A 210 -35.61 -10.26 12.13
CA LEU A 210 -34.96 -10.76 10.93
C LEU A 210 -34.16 -9.64 10.26
N VAL A 211 -32.93 -9.97 9.89
CA VAL A 211 -32.11 -9.12 9.03
C VAL A 211 -32.65 -9.27 7.61
N PRO A 212 -33.08 -8.18 6.95
CA PRO A 212 -33.60 -8.28 5.60
C PRO A 212 -32.48 -8.76 4.65
N PRO A 213 -32.82 -9.46 3.56
CA PRO A 213 -31.84 -9.81 2.54
C PRO A 213 -31.19 -8.54 2.00
N VAL A 214 -29.90 -8.62 1.69
CA VAL A 214 -29.20 -7.53 1.00
C VAL A 214 -29.89 -7.30 -0.33
N GLY A 215 -30.25 -6.04 -0.64
CA GLY A 215 -30.78 -5.67 -1.94
C GLY A 215 -29.71 -5.75 -3.04
N ASP A 216 -29.86 -4.97 -4.11
CA ASP A 216 -28.93 -5.04 -5.24
C ASP A 216 -27.52 -4.51 -4.94
N GLY A 217 -27.28 -3.91 -3.77
CA GLY A 217 -25.98 -3.39 -3.33
C GLY A 217 -25.10 -4.43 -2.64
N THR A 218 -23.81 -4.11 -2.47
CA THR A 218 -22.87 -4.97 -1.73
C THR A 218 -22.97 -4.79 -0.22
N PHE A 219 -23.17 -3.55 0.24
CA PHE A 219 -23.26 -3.20 1.66
C PHE A 219 -24.69 -2.79 2.03
N ALA A 220 -25.24 -3.37 3.09
CA ALA A 220 -26.52 -2.97 3.67
C ALA A 220 -26.40 -2.80 5.19
N LEU A 221 -26.80 -1.63 5.69
CA LEU A 221 -26.80 -1.28 7.11
C LEU A 221 -28.23 -1.21 7.62
N VAL A 222 -28.57 -2.09 8.56
CA VAL A 222 -29.91 -2.14 9.16
C VAL A 222 -29.76 -2.30 10.66
N ARG A 223 -30.25 -1.31 11.43
CA ARG A 223 -30.24 -1.35 12.91
C ARG A 223 -28.84 -1.62 13.50
N GLY A 224 -27.80 -1.04 12.90
CA GLY A 224 -26.41 -1.22 13.34
C GLY A 224 -25.78 -2.58 13.00
N LEU A 225 -26.49 -3.44 12.26
CA LEU A 225 -25.92 -4.63 11.62
C LEU A 225 -25.52 -4.29 10.20
N LEU A 226 -24.30 -4.66 9.84
CA LEU A 226 -23.83 -4.62 8.47
C LEU A 226 -23.99 -6.00 7.85
N THR A 227 -24.64 -6.06 6.69
CA THR A 227 -24.63 -7.25 5.85
C THR A 227 -23.83 -6.95 4.59
N VAL A 228 -22.87 -7.82 4.26
CA VAL A 228 -22.06 -7.76 3.05
C VAL A 228 -22.48 -8.91 2.14
N ALA A 229 -23.08 -8.61 0.99
CA ALA A 229 -23.41 -9.62 -0.01
C ALA A 229 -22.17 -10.01 -0.81
N ILE A 230 -21.91 -11.31 -0.91
CA ILE A 230 -20.81 -11.88 -1.68
C ILE A 230 -21.40 -12.46 -2.97
N ARG A 231 -21.32 -11.66 -4.03
CA ARG A 231 -21.65 -12.03 -5.42
C ARG A 231 -20.42 -11.99 -6.34
N ARG A 232 -19.46 -11.17 -5.95
CA ARG A 232 -18.10 -11.07 -6.44
C ARG A 232 -17.19 -11.04 -5.22
N ASP A 233 -15.89 -11.00 -5.45
CA ASP A 233 -14.94 -10.82 -4.38
C ASP A 233 -15.22 -9.50 -3.65
N VAL A 234 -15.18 -9.53 -2.33
CA VAL A 234 -15.26 -8.32 -1.49
C VAL A 234 -14.16 -8.40 -0.45
N LEU A 235 -13.44 -7.32 -0.28
CA LEU A 235 -12.46 -7.20 0.79
C LEU A 235 -13.17 -6.66 2.04
N VAL A 236 -12.98 -7.32 3.18
CA VAL A 236 -13.67 -7.03 4.44
C VAL A 236 -12.73 -7.19 5.63
N ARG A 237 -12.89 -6.39 6.68
CA ARG A 237 -12.18 -6.64 7.95
C ARG A 237 -12.67 -7.91 8.63
N GLU A 238 -11.76 -8.61 9.29
CA GLU A 238 -12.05 -9.79 10.12
C GLU A 238 -12.86 -9.42 11.37
N GLY A 239 -12.58 -8.26 11.96
CA GLY A 239 -13.22 -7.79 13.19
C GLY A 239 -14.72 -7.57 13.06
N GLY A 240 -15.47 -8.08 14.04
CA GLY A 240 -16.92 -7.87 14.15
C GLY A 240 -17.77 -8.83 13.31
N LEU A 241 -17.17 -9.83 12.64
CA LEU A 241 -17.91 -10.86 11.92
C LEU A 241 -18.75 -11.69 12.91
N LEU A 242 -20.07 -11.67 12.74
CA LEU A 242 -21.03 -12.43 13.54
C LEU A 242 -21.38 -13.77 12.91
N ALA A 243 -21.59 -13.79 11.59
CA ALA A 243 -22.04 -14.99 10.89
C ALA A 243 -21.65 -14.97 9.41
N VAL A 244 -21.48 -16.17 8.87
CA VAL A 244 -21.32 -16.42 7.44
C VAL A 244 -22.51 -17.24 6.97
N ARG A 245 -23.17 -16.80 5.90
CA ARG A 245 -24.28 -17.52 5.26
C ARG A 245 -23.89 -17.86 3.83
N GLY A 246 -24.07 -19.11 3.43
CA GLY A 246 -23.74 -19.59 2.09
C GLY A 246 -22.31 -20.13 1.97
N ALA A 247 -21.87 -20.37 0.74
CA ALA A 247 -20.56 -20.92 0.44
C ALA A 247 -19.54 -19.79 0.24
N VAL A 248 -19.16 -19.14 1.34
CA VAL A 248 -18.18 -18.04 1.33
C VAL A 248 -16.84 -18.54 1.87
N ARG A 249 -15.77 -18.31 1.10
CA ARG A 249 -14.39 -18.52 1.51
C ARG A 249 -13.79 -17.19 1.95
N LEU A 250 -13.09 -17.18 3.07
CA LEU A 250 -12.35 -16.03 3.59
C LEU A 250 -10.86 -16.34 3.56
N VAL A 251 -10.08 -15.50 2.88
CA VAL A 251 -8.62 -15.64 2.79
C VAL A 251 -7.97 -14.34 3.23
N PRO A 252 -6.92 -14.34 4.07
CA PRO A 252 -6.19 -13.11 4.41
C PRO A 252 -5.69 -12.39 3.16
N GLU A 253 -5.98 -11.09 3.05
CA GLU A 253 -5.43 -10.26 1.99
C GLU A 253 -4.09 -9.67 2.43
N MET A 254 -3.15 -9.66 1.50
CA MET A 254 -1.82 -9.09 1.71
C MET A 254 -1.76 -7.63 1.27
N LYS A 255 -0.89 -6.85 1.91
CA LYS A 255 -0.60 -5.48 1.48
C LYS A 255 -0.13 -5.49 0.04
N ARG A 256 -0.51 -4.46 -0.70
CA ARG A 256 -0.03 -4.24 -2.05
C ARG A 256 0.91 -3.06 -2.08
N PHE A 257 2.04 -3.22 -2.77
CA PHE A 257 2.95 -2.13 -3.06
C PHE A 257 3.24 -2.20 -4.56
N ARG A 258 2.89 -1.14 -5.29
CA ARG A 258 2.97 -1.04 -6.76
C ARG A 258 2.26 -2.19 -7.47
N GLY A 259 1.00 -2.40 -7.10
CA GLY A 259 0.15 -3.44 -7.67
C GLY A 259 0.45 -4.88 -7.23
N HIS A 260 1.60 -5.14 -6.59
CA HIS A 260 2.01 -6.48 -6.17
C HIS A 260 1.74 -6.73 -4.69
N ALA A 261 1.20 -7.90 -4.38
CA ALA A 261 1.10 -8.38 -3.00
C ALA A 261 2.50 -8.60 -2.40
N ILE A 262 2.70 -8.15 -1.16
CA ILE A 262 3.92 -8.41 -0.37
C ILE A 262 3.62 -9.38 0.77
N ASP A 263 4.63 -10.01 1.36
CA ASP A 263 4.46 -10.92 2.50
C ASP A 263 4.23 -10.16 3.82
N LYS A 264 3.18 -9.32 3.84
CA LYS A 264 2.67 -8.63 5.02
C LYS A 264 1.15 -8.55 4.92
N PRO A 265 0.41 -8.92 5.98
CA PRO A 265 -1.04 -8.84 5.96
C PRO A 265 -1.50 -7.39 5.84
N PHE A 266 -2.58 -7.18 5.09
CA PHE A 266 -3.24 -5.88 5.06
C PHE A 266 -4.02 -5.70 6.37
N GLY A 267 -3.45 -4.91 7.27
CA GLY A 267 -3.95 -4.71 8.63
C GLY A 267 -3.58 -5.86 9.56
N GLU A 268 -3.77 -5.63 10.86
CA GLU A 268 -3.37 -6.55 11.93
C GLU A 268 -4.49 -6.73 12.96
N GLY A 269 -4.47 -7.85 13.69
CA GLY A 269 -5.50 -8.17 14.69
C GLY A 269 -6.92 -8.12 14.12
N SER A 270 -7.83 -7.45 14.83
CA SER A 270 -9.22 -7.22 14.37
C SER A 270 -9.32 -6.37 13.11
N CYS A 271 -8.26 -5.63 12.78
CA CYS A 271 -8.17 -4.85 11.56
C CYS A 271 -7.54 -5.65 10.41
N ARG A 272 -7.35 -6.98 10.50
CA ARG A 272 -6.89 -7.76 9.34
C ARG A 272 -7.94 -7.75 8.22
N MET A 273 -7.50 -7.52 6.99
CA MET A 273 -8.33 -7.56 5.79
C MET A 273 -8.38 -8.98 5.24
N LEU A 274 -9.58 -9.44 4.89
CA LEU A 274 -9.85 -10.73 4.27
C LEU A 274 -10.50 -10.49 2.90
N ARG A 275 -10.13 -11.31 1.92
CA ARG A 275 -10.87 -11.48 0.68
C ARG A 275 -11.95 -12.52 0.89
N ALA A 276 -13.20 -12.09 0.74
CA ALA A 276 -14.38 -12.93 0.76
C ALA A 276 -14.79 -13.27 -0.67
N SER A 277 -14.84 -14.56 -1.02
CA SER A 277 -15.22 -15.04 -2.35
C SER A 277 -16.23 -16.18 -2.28
N GLY A 278 -16.97 -16.41 -3.37
CA GLY A 278 -18.04 -17.42 -3.44
C GLY A 278 -19.43 -16.78 -3.52
N GLU A 279 -20.43 -17.44 -2.94
CA GLU A 279 -21.82 -17.00 -2.98
C GLU A 279 -22.45 -17.02 -1.59
N GLY A 280 -22.89 -15.86 -1.10
CA GLY A 280 -23.48 -15.78 0.22
C GLY A 280 -23.53 -14.37 0.80
N ALA A 281 -23.52 -14.29 2.12
CA ALA A 281 -23.46 -13.04 2.85
C ALA A 281 -22.67 -13.17 4.15
N LEU A 282 -22.01 -12.08 4.52
CA LEU A 282 -21.37 -11.91 5.81
C LEU A 282 -22.21 -10.95 6.65
N LEU A 283 -22.42 -11.29 7.92
CA LEU A 283 -23.13 -10.45 8.87
C LEU A 283 -22.15 -9.93 9.92
N TYR A 284 -22.11 -8.62 10.11
CA TYR A 284 -21.20 -7.93 11.02
C TYR A 284 -21.94 -7.11 12.06
N ARG A 285 -21.31 -6.96 13.23
CA ARG A 285 -21.64 -5.94 14.22
C ARG A 285 -20.36 -5.35 14.77
N VAL A 286 -20.23 -4.04 14.61
CA VAL A 286 -19.05 -3.28 15.05
C VAL A 286 -19.54 -2.20 16.02
N PRO A 287 -19.53 -2.46 17.34
CA PRO A 287 -20.00 -1.50 18.33
C PRO A 287 -19.16 -0.22 18.34
N GLY A 288 -19.81 0.94 18.48
CA GLY A 288 -19.12 2.22 18.61
C GLY A 288 -18.46 2.73 17.33
N VAL A 289 -18.83 2.17 16.17
CA VAL A 289 -18.33 2.56 14.85
C VAL A 289 -19.49 3.03 13.97
N CYS A 290 -19.33 4.19 13.37
CA CYS A 290 -20.14 4.68 12.27
C CYS A 290 -19.60 4.10 10.96
N LEU A 291 -20.45 3.40 10.22
CA LEU A 291 -20.10 2.83 8.92
C LEU A 291 -20.70 3.67 7.80
N ALA A 292 -19.83 4.24 6.96
CA ALA A 292 -20.21 5.14 5.88
C ALA A 292 -19.86 4.52 4.52
N PRO A 293 -20.84 4.10 3.69
CA PRO A 293 -20.57 3.65 2.34
C PRO A 293 -20.30 4.86 1.43
N VAL A 294 -19.16 4.84 0.74
CA VAL A 294 -18.70 5.86 -0.20
C VAL A 294 -18.57 5.21 -1.57
N ASP A 295 -19.17 5.81 -2.60
CA ASP A 295 -18.93 5.42 -3.99
C ASP A 295 -17.75 6.23 -4.52
N LEU A 296 -16.71 5.54 -5.00
CA LEU A 296 -15.54 6.22 -5.56
C LEU A 296 -15.84 6.85 -6.93
N ALA A 297 -16.86 6.38 -7.66
CA ALA A 297 -17.22 6.90 -8.98
C ALA A 297 -16.03 7.04 -9.98
N GLY A 298 -14.97 6.24 -9.82
CA GLY A 298 -13.76 6.31 -10.63
C GLY A 298 -12.70 7.33 -10.14
N GLU A 299 -13.01 8.11 -9.11
CA GLU A 299 -12.06 8.97 -8.42
C GLU A 299 -11.03 8.16 -7.62
N SER A 300 -9.96 8.83 -7.19
CA SER A 300 -8.93 8.24 -6.34
C SER A 300 -8.75 9.03 -5.05
N GLY A 301 -8.46 8.31 -3.97
CA GLY A 301 -8.28 8.90 -2.65
C GLY A 301 -7.33 8.11 -1.79
N TYR A 302 -6.66 8.79 -0.88
CA TYR A 302 -5.83 8.19 0.15
C TYR A 302 -6.61 8.15 1.45
N PHE A 303 -6.70 6.98 2.06
CA PHE A 303 -7.43 6.77 3.30
C PHE A 303 -6.48 6.20 4.34
N ARG A 304 -6.72 6.52 5.61
CA ARG A 304 -6.04 5.85 6.70
C ARG A 304 -6.32 4.35 6.65
N GLU A 305 -5.27 3.54 6.79
CA GLU A 305 -5.38 2.10 6.61
C GLU A 305 -6.42 1.50 7.56
N ASP A 306 -6.51 2.00 8.80
CA ASP A 306 -7.40 1.49 9.84
C ASP A 306 -8.87 1.93 9.70
N VAL A 307 -9.16 2.99 8.93
CA VAL A 307 -10.55 3.45 8.71
C VAL A 307 -11.25 2.71 7.57
N VAL A 308 -10.50 2.03 6.69
CA VAL A 308 -11.11 1.28 5.58
C VAL A 308 -11.65 -0.05 6.09
N PHE A 309 -12.96 -0.24 6.10
CA PHE A 309 -13.60 -1.45 6.63
C PHE A 309 -13.84 -2.51 5.56
N ALA A 310 -14.35 -2.12 4.40
CA ALA A 310 -14.60 -3.05 3.31
C ALA A 310 -14.56 -2.32 1.97
N PHE A 311 -14.32 -3.03 0.87
CA PHE A 311 -14.49 -2.49 -0.47
C PHE A 311 -14.68 -3.60 -1.51
N GLU A 312 -15.35 -3.24 -2.59
CA GLU A 312 -15.63 -4.13 -3.72
C GLU A 312 -14.35 -4.46 -4.51
N ASP A 313 -14.29 -5.64 -5.13
CA ASP A 313 -13.14 -6.09 -5.94
C ASP A 313 -12.75 -5.16 -7.10
N ALA A 314 -13.71 -4.37 -7.61
CA ALA A 314 -13.47 -3.37 -8.65
C ALA A 314 -12.59 -2.21 -8.18
N VAL A 315 -12.48 -1.99 -6.85
CA VAL A 315 -11.62 -0.96 -6.27
C VAL A 315 -10.19 -1.49 -6.17
N VAL A 316 -9.28 -0.84 -6.89
CA VAL A 316 -7.85 -1.14 -6.83
C VAL A 316 -7.23 -0.43 -5.63
N PHE A 317 -6.39 -1.13 -4.89
CA PHE A 317 -5.74 -0.59 -3.70
C PHE A 317 -4.21 -0.72 -3.73
N GLU A 318 -3.55 0.22 -3.06
CA GLU A 318 -2.11 0.20 -2.78
C GLU A 318 -1.82 0.75 -1.38
N ASN A 319 -1.05 0.01 -0.58
CA ASN A 319 -0.68 0.41 0.77
C ASN A 319 0.55 1.34 0.73
N GLY A 320 0.49 2.40 1.53
CA GLY A 320 1.56 3.38 1.69
C GLY A 320 1.76 3.75 3.16
N ARG A 321 2.79 4.56 3.41
CA ARG A 321 3.01 5.16 4.73
C ARG A 321 3.62 6.55 4.59
N VAL A 322 3.29 7.42 5.54
CA VAL A 322 4.00 8.68 5.77
C VAL A 322 4.75 8.52 7.09
N ALA A 323 6.08 8.58 7.03
CA ALA A 323 6.92 8.40 8.21
C ALA A 323 6.85 9.63 9.13
N SER A 324 6.89 9.43 10.44
CA SER A 324 7.10 10.51 11.41
C SER A 324 8.26 10.23 12.34
N GLN A 325 8.96 11.29 12.75
CA GLN A 325 9.94 11.25 13.83
C GLN A 325 9.28 11.86 15.09
N PRO A 326 9.19 11.16 16.24
CA PRO A 326 9.63 9.79 16.53
C PRO A 326 8.46 8.77 16.53
N GLY A 327 8.29 8.00 15.45
CA GLY A 327 7.75 6.63 15.52
C GLY A 327 6.23 6.44 15.42
N ARG A 328 5.45 7.44 15.00
CA ARG A 328 4.01 7.26 14.66
C ARG A 328 3.81 7.37 13.16
N ASP A 329 4.14 6.30 12.43
CA ASP A 329 3.89 6.25 10.98
C ASP A 329 2.37 6.34 10.71
N LEU A 330 1.99 7.16 9.73
CA LEU A 330 0.63 7.19 9.21
C LEU A 330 0.52 6.15 8.11
N ASN A 331 -0.12 5.02 8.40
CA ASN A 331 -0.40 3.99 7.41
C ASN A 331 -1.60 4.41 6.55
N LEU A 332 -1.44 4.29 5.24
CA LEU A 332 -2.42 4.72 4.26
C LEU A 332 -2.73 3.60 3.28
N VAL A 333 -3.90 3.69 2.66
CA VAL A 333 -4.27 2.94 1.48
C VAL A 333 -4.78 3.90 0.43
N HIS A 334 -4.15 3.86 -0.74
CA HIS A 334 -4.63 4.53 -1.94
C HIS A 334 -5.68 3.65 -2.59
N LEU A 335 -6.91 4.15 -2.72
CA LEU A 335 -8.03 3.47 -3.35
C LEU A 335 -8.40 4.21 -4.65
N ARG A 336 -8.64 3.47 -5.73
CA ARG A 336 -9.02 4.03 -7.04
C ARG A 336 -9.87 3.07 -7.85
N GLY A 337 -10.63 3.63 -8.79
CA GLY A 337 -11.47 2.87 -9.70
C GLY A 337 -12.95 2.91 -9.32
N PRO A 338 -13.80 2.22 -10.10
CA PRO A 338 -15.23 2.18 -9.82
C PRO A 338 -15.50 1.23 -8.65
N GLY A 339 -16.47 1.58 -7.80
CA GLY A 339 -16.94 0.71 -6.74
C GLY A 339 -17.08 1.41 -5.40
N ARG A 340 -17.67 0.69 -4.47
CA ARG A 340 -17.97 1.19 -3.13
C ARG A 340 -16.90 0.78 -2.13
N VAL A 341 -16.60 1.72 -1.24
CA VAL A 341 -15.75 1.55 -0.06
C VAL A 341 -16.60 1.83 1.16
N LEU A 342 -16.51 0.98 2.18
CA LEU A 342 -17.13 1.19 3.48
C LEU A 342 -16.06 1.71 4.44
N LEU A 343 -16.25 2.93 4.93
CA LEU A 343 -15.38 3.56 5.91
C LEU A 343 -15.93 3.36 7.32
N ALA A 344 -15.06 3.13 8.29
CA ALA A 344 -15.34 2.95 9.70
C ALA A 344 -14.71 4.09 10.51
N THR A 345 -15.56 4.92 11.11
CA THR A 345 -15.18 6.09 11.91
C THR A 345 -15.89 6.05 13.27
N ARG A 346 -15.53 6.94 14.21
CA ARG A 346 -16.22 7.07 15.50
C ARG A 346 -17.49 7.90 15.38
N GLY A 347 -17.45 8.96 14.58
CA GLY A 347 -18.57 9.84 14.26
C GLY A 347 -18.85 9.90 12.76
N GLU A 348 -19.60 10.91 12.35
CA GLU A 348 -19.84 11.19 10.93
C GLU A 348 -18.56 11.70 10.24
N ILE A 349 -18.55 11.61 8.90
CA ILE A 349 -17.42 12.06 8.09
C ILE A 349 -17.72 13.48 7.58
N ALA A 350 -16.92 14.45 8.03
CA ALA A 350 -16.90 15.79 7.47
C ALA A 350 -15.88 15.90 6.32
N ALA A 351 -16.10 16.85 5.41
CA ALA A 351 -15.17 17.16 4.33
C ALA A 351 -14.80 18.65 4.34
N LEU A 352 -13.50 18.95 4.27
CA LEU A 352 -12.97 20.31 4.16
C LEU A 352 -12.14 20.45 2.90
N GLU A 353 -12.29 21.57 2.21
CA GLU A 353 -11.44 21.92 1.06
C GLU A 353 -10.06 22.36 1.55
N VAL A 354 -9.02 21.97 0.82
CA VAL A 354 -7.65 22.40 1.04
C VAL A 354 -7.08 22.93 -0.26
N THR A 355 -6.37 24.06 -0.18
CA THR A 355 -5.71 24.70 -1.31
C THR A 355 -4.24 24.97 -0.98
N ARG A 356 -3.43 25.24 -2.01
CA ARG A 356 -2.01 25.60 -1.81
C ARG A 356 -1.81 26.83 -0.92
N GLU A 357 -2.78 27.75 -0.93
CA GLU A 357 -2.73 29.01 -0.18
C GLU A 357 -3.21 28.85 1.27
N ALA A 358 -3.99 27.80 1.56
CA ALA A 358 -4.58 27.53 2.85
C ALA A 358 -4.37 26.06 3.24
N PRO A 359 -3.16 25.67 3.69
CA PRO A 359 -2.90 24.31 4.16
C PRO A 359 -3.70 24.01 5.43
N LEU A 360 -4.14 22.77 5.57
CA LEU A 360 -4.94 22.31 6.69
C LEU A 360 -4.07 21.50 7.67
N ARG A 361 -4.21 21.77 8.97
CA ARG A 361 -3.54 21.01 10.04
C ARG A 361 -4.58 20.25 10.83
N VAL A 362 -4.46 18.92 10.87
CA VAL A 362 -5.44 18.03 11.52
C VAL A 362 -4.76 17.03 12.44
N PRO A 363 -5.32 16.72 13.63
CA PRO A 363 -4.83 15.62 14.44
C PRO A 363 -4.88 14.31 13.66
N VAL A 364 -3.82 13.50 13.73
CA VAL A 364 -3.75 12.19 13.03
C VAL A 364 -4.99 11.34 13.33
N ALA A 365 -5.45 11.35 14.58
CA ALA A 365 -6.62 10.57 15.01
C ALA A 365 -7.92 10.95 14.31
N GLY A 366 -8.07 12.24 13.94
CA GLY A 366 -9.26 12.76 13.25
C GLY A 366 -9.18 12.74 11.73
N LEU A 367 -8.02 12.42 11.15
CA LEU A 367 -7.90 12.25 9.71
C LEU A 367 -8.59 10.94 9.28
N VAL A 368 -9.43 10.99 8.25
CA VAL A 368 -9.99 9.79 7.59
C VAL A 368 -9.24 9.53 6.28
N GLY A 369 -9.02 10.59 5.49
CA GLY A 369 -8.39 10.49 4.18
C GLY A 369 -8.44 11.81 3.41
N TRP A 370 -8.09 11.77 2.14
CA TRP A 370 -8.21 12.91 1.24
C TRP A 370 -8.30 12.48 -0.22
N THR A 371 -8.79 13.38 -1.07
CA THR A 371 -8.76 13.28 -2.54
C THR A 371 -8.04 14.48 -3.14
N GLY A 372 -7.63 14.37 -4.40
CA GLY A 372 -6.89 15.42 -5.11
C GLY A 372 -5.37 15.35 -4.90
N THR A 373 -4.70 16.47 -5.16
CA THR A 373 -3.23 16.61 -5.18
C THR A 373 -2.68 17.08 -3.83
N VAL A 374 -3.15 16.46 -2.74
CA VAL A 374 -2.78 16.83 -1.37
C VAL A 374 -1.55 16.04 -0.93
N THR A 375 -0.57 16.75 -0.37
CA THR A 375 0.67 16.20 0.17
C THR A 375 0.65 16.26 1.70
N PRO A 376 0.72 15.10 2.39
CA PRO A 376 0.74 15.04 3.84
C PRO A 376 2.17 15.20 4.40
N LYS A 377 2.30 15.90 5.52
CA LYS A 377 3.51 15.95 6.36
C LYS A 377 3.13 15.77 7.82
N ILE A 378 3.80 14.87 8.53
CA ILE A 378 3.53 14.66 9.96
C ILE A 378 4.49 15.52 10.77
N GLY A 379 3.96 16.25 11.75
CA GLY A 379 4.72 17.07 12.68
C GLY A 379 4.06 17.18 14.06
N PRO A 380 4.75 17.77 15.04
CA PRO A 380 4.18 18.03 16.36
C PRO A 380 3.12 19.15 16.30
N MET A 381 2.09 19.03 17.14
CA MET A 381 1.15 20.12 17.38
C MET A 381 1.82 21.20 18.23
N VAL A 382 2.10 22.37 17.64
CA VAL A 382 2.47 23.58 18.40
C VAL A 382 1.22 24.43 18.50
N VAL A 383 0.60 24.47 19.68
CA VAL A 383 -0.49 25.41 19.97
C VAL A 383 0.16 26.67 20.56
N GLU A 384 0.25 27.73 19.77
CA GLU A 384 0.68 29.03 20.29
C GLU A 384 -0.39 29.58 21.24
N GLY A 385 -0.02 29.89 22.49
CA GLY A 385 -0.86 30.64 23.42
C GLY A 385 -1.50 29.88 24.60
N VAL A 386 -1.22 28.59 24.81
CA VAL A 386 -1.62 27.88 26.04
C VAL A 386 -0.42 27.81 26.99
N GLY A 387 -0.47 28.60 28.06
CA GLY A 387 0.55 28.61 29.11
C GLY A 387 0.77 27.22 29.70
N GLU A 388 1.98 27.00 30.21
CA GLU A 388 2.40 25.75 30.86
C GLU A 388 1.32 25.22 31.80
N ALA A 389 0.67 24.12 31.39
CA ALA A 389 -0.18 23.37 32.30
C ALA A 389 0.72 22.76 33.38
N ALA A 390 0.54 23.24 34.61
CA ALA A 390 1.04 22.57 35.80
C ALA A 390 0.44 21.16 35.88
N ASP A 391 1.29 20.21 36.27
CA ASP A 391 1.04 18.77 36.44
C ASP A 391 1.02 17.89 35.16
N GLY A 392 2.15 17.21 34.93
CA GLY A 392 2.16 15.83 34.43
C GLY A 392 1.87 15.57 32.95
N ALA A 393 2.89 15.79 32.11
CA ALA A 393 3.05 15.32 30.72
C ALA A 393 2.03 15.85 29.68
N PRO A 394 2.39 16.88 28.88
CA PRO A 394 1.62 17.21 27.68
C PRO A 394 1.84 16.10 26.65
N GLY A 395 0.79 15.33 26.35
CA GLY A 395 0.82 14.36 25.28
C GLY A 395 0.98 15.09 23.95
N GLU A 396 2.18 15.06 23.35
CA GLU A 396 2.41 15.54 21.98
C GLU A 396 1.41 14.84 21.03
N GLN A 397 0.38 15.58 20.62
CA GLN A 397 -0.58 15.07 19.65
C GLN A 397 0.06 15.22 18.26
N ALA A 398 0.25 14.11 17.56
CA ALA A 398 0.75 14.13 16.21
C ALA A 398 -0.28 14.78 15.28
N VAL A 399 0.18 15.75 14.49
CA VAL A 399 -0.64 16.47 13.51
C VAL A 399 -0.15 16.15 12.11
N VAL A 400 -1.09 16.04 11.18
CA VAL A 400 -0.82 16.00 9.75
C VAL A 400 -1.10 17.38 9.18
N GLU A 401 -0.07 17.98 8.62
CA GLU A 401 -0.20 19.15 7.75
C GLU A 401 -0.44 18.67 6.32
N LEU A 402 -1.52 19.17 5.72
CA LEU A 402 -2.00 18.80 4.41
C LEU A 402 -1.95 20.06 3.53
N GLY A 403 -1.11 20.04 2.51
CA GLY A 403 -0.99 21.13 1.54
C GLY A 403 -1.21 20.64 0.11
N GLY A 404 -1.64 21.52 -0.78
CA GLY A 404 -2.04 21.16 -2.14
C GLY A 404 -3.53 21.41 -2.38
N ASP A 405 -4.06 20.88 -3.48
CA ASP A 405 -5.43 21.15 -3.89
C ASP A 405 -6.29 19.88 -3.83
N GLY A 406 -7.37 19.91 -3.06
CA GLY A 406 -8.25 18.75 -2.89
C GLY A 406 -9.25 18.86 -1.74
N ARG A 407 -9.75 17.71 -1.27
CA ARG A 407 -10.66 17.63 -0.12
C ARG A 407 -10.09 16.67 0.92
N VAL A 408 -10.12 17.09 2.18
CA VAL A 408 -9.72 16.29 3.34
C VAL A 408 -10.97 15.81 4.06
N LEU A 409 -10.99 14.52 4.37
CA LEU A 409 -12.07 13.86 5.11
C LEU A 409 -11.67 13.69 6.57
N LEU A 410 -12.59 14.06 7.47
CA LEU A 410 -12.36 14.10 8.92
C LEU A 410 -13.44 13.33 9.68
N ASP A 411 -13.05 12.68 10.77
CA ASP A 411 -13.94 11.98 11.69
C ASP A 411 -14.40 12.96 12.78
N GLU A 412 -15.66 13.36 12.76
CA GLU A 412 -16.23 14.29 13.74
C GLU A 412 -16.21 13.72 15.17
N GLY A 413 -16.25 12.38 15.31
CA GLY A 413 -16.21 11.69 16.60
C GLY A 413 -14.80 11.42 17.12
N ALA A 414 -13.76 11.80 16.37
CA ALA A 414 -12.38 11.67 16.82
C ALA A 414 -11.93 12.84 17.71
N ALA A 415 -12.70 13.94 17.75
CA ALA A 415 -12.49 15.07 18.66
C ALA A 415 -13.12 14.75 20.03
N ALA A 416 -12.38 14.07 20.89
CA ALA A 416 -12.68 13.93 22.31
C ALA A 416 -11.40 13.65 23.11
#